data_AF-A0A7X0CP53-F1
#
_entry.id   AF-A0A7X0CP53-F1
#
_cell.length_a   1.000
_cell.length_b   1.000
_cell.length_c   1.000
_cell.angle_alpha   90.00
_cell.angle_beta   90.00
_cell.angle_gamma   90.00
#
_symmetry.space_group_name_H-M   'P 1'
#
loop_
_entity.id
_entity.type
_entity.pdbx_description
1 polymer ?
#
loop_
_entity_poly.entity_id
_entity_poly.type
_entity_poly.pdbx_seq_one_letter_code
_entity_poly.pdbx_strand_id
1 'polypeptide(L)'
;MKKTLTLAALLLIACLTSFAQNIVNPYIENRDDWSSSIKKIETDKQFTIVSIEYTANNPGSWVQLNKEIFIQTDLNNEHYNYIKSENIAMVPEKRTLAKAGEKLNFKIYFKKIPATAKSIDIIERAGVQKNGITFFNFYNVSLTQSVPEETTTSVKVTEVVLVPPPPVPQNGYTTTTTMPNQPSDGTNEMANAMNMMGPMYTKMATSMLDAQLSYYQQPGKIAEVAKLISQYYSALKKEGFTHDDVIKIITSESWLPKLSPTGGK
;
A
#
# COMPACT_ATOMS: atom_id res chain seq x y z
N MET A 1 -4.56 -15.18 57.66
CA MET A 1 -5.29 -15.03 56.38
C MET A 1 -4.97 -13.74 55.62
N LYS A 2 -4.61 -12.61 56.26
CA LYS A 2 -4.27 -11.36 55.54
C LYS A 2 -2.93 -11.38 54.78
N LYS A 3 -1.97 -12.22 55.20
CA LYS A 3 -0.63 -12.33 54.57
C LYS A 3 -0.62 -13.21 53.30
N THR A 4 -1.55 -14.14 53.15
CA THR A 4 -1.70 -14.96 51.93
C THR A 4 -2.43 -14.20 50.82
N LEU A 5 -3.35 -13.30 51.19
CA LEU A 5 -4.07 -12.44 50.24
C LEU A 5 -3.15 -11.40 49.58
N THR A 6 -2.17 -10.88 50.31
CA THR A 6 -1.17 -9.92 49.79
C THR A 6 -0.17 -10.58 48.86
N LEU A 7 0.23 -11.83 49.10
CA LEU A 7 1.14 -12.57 48.22
C LEU A 7 0.44 -12.98 46.90
N ALA A 8 -0.86 -13.33 46.95
CA ALA A 8 -1.64 -13.63 45.75
C ALA A 8 -1.88 -12.40 44.86
N ALA A 9 -2.09 -11.22 45.46
CA ALA A 9 -2.22 -9.96 44.72
C ALA A 9 -0.90 -9.52 44.06
N LEU A 10 0.25 -9.76 44.71
CA LEU A 10 1.57 -9.46 44.13
C LEU A 10 1.92 -10.40 42.95
N LEU A 11 1.46 -11.66 43.00
CA LEU A 11 1.66 -12.64 41.94
C LEU A 11 0.78 -12.37 40.70
N LEU A 12 -0.42 -11.83 40.89
CA LEU A 12 -1.35 -11.47 39.80
C LEU A 12 -0.86 -10.26 38.98
N ILE A 13 -0.12 -9.34 39.58
CA ILE A 13 0.49 -8.19 38.88
C ILE A 13 1.72 -8.62 38.06
N ALA A 14 2.45 -9.66 38.49
CA ALA A 14 3.60 -10.20 37.75
C ALA A 14 3.22 -10.98 36.48
N CYS A 15 1.93 -11.32 36.31
CA CYS A 15 1.38 -12.02 35.15
C CYS A 15 0.75 -11.09 34.12
N LEU A 16 0.93 -9.76 34.21
CA LEU A 16 0.65 -8.87 33.09
C LEU A 16 1.68 -9.15 31.99
N THR A 17 1.31 -10.13 31.18
CA THR A 17 2.05 -10.62 30.03
C THR A 17 2.49 -9.46 29.17
N SER A 18 3.81 -9.30 29.05
CA SER A 18 4.42 -8.57 27.95
C SER A 18 3.81 -9.10 26.65
N PHE A 19 2.84 -8.38 26.09
CA PHE A 19 2.33 -8.66 24.76
C PHE A 19 3.50 -8.45 23.80
N ALA A 20 4.10 -9.56 23.36
CA ALA A 20 5.08 -9.53 22.30
C ALA A 20 4.35 -9.08 21.03
N GLN A 21 4.75 -7.94 20.47
CA GLN A 21 4.17 -7.45 19.23
C GLN A 21 4.57 -8.44 18.13
N ASN A 22 3.58 -9.05 17.47
CA ASN A 22 3.79 -10.07 16.46
C ASN A 22 2.90 -9.75 15.27
N ILE A 23 3.52 -9.52 14.12
CA ILE A 23 2.79 -9.26 12.88
C ILE A 23 3.35 -10.12 11.76
N VAL A 24 2.45 -10.81 11.07
CA VAL A 24 2.75 -11.62 9.89
C VAL A 24 2.34 -10.83 8.65
N ASN A 25 3.17 -10.86 7.62
CA ASN A 25 2.97 -10.15 6.35
C ASN A 25 2.53 -8.68 6.54
N PRO A 26 3.35 -7.84 7.21
CA PRO A 26 2.97 -6.46 7.50
C PRO A 26 2.73 -5.67 6.22
N TYR A 27 1.80 -4.70 6.28
CA TYR A 27 1.66 -3.69 5.26
C TYR A 27 2.92 -2.83 5.18
N ILE A 28 3.40 -2.57 3.96
CA ILE A 28 4.60 -1.77 3.68
C ILE A 28 4.17 -0.68 2.71
N GLU A 29 4.35 0.59 3.07
CA GLU A 29 3.99 1.71 2.20
C GLU A 29 4.98 1.86 1.04
N ASN A 30 6.28 1.78 1.34
CA ASN A 30 7.32 1.93 0.32
C ASN A 30 8.56 1.09 0.64
N ARG A 31 9.34 0.75 -0.39
CA ARG A 31 10.60 -0.01 -0.28
C ARG A 31 11.52 0.26 -1.46
N ASP A 32 12.82 0.13 -1.22
CA ASP A 32 13.82 0.27 -2.28
C ASP A 32 14.06 -1.04 -3.05
N ASP A 33 13.94 -2.18 -2.38
CA ASP A 33 14.14 -3.51 -2.97
C ASP A 33 12.82 -4.28 -3.14
N TRP A 34 12.37 -4.42 -4.38
CA TRP A 34 11.17 -5.18 -4.73
C TRP A 34 11.40 -6.71 -4.77
N SER A 35 12.65 -7.16 -4.75
CA SER A 35 12.98 -8.59 -4.67
C SER A 35 12.90 -9.14 -3.25
N SER A 36 12.65 -8.27 -2.26
CA SER A 36 12.53 -8.63 -0.85
C SER A 36 11.15 -8.33 -0.27
N SER A 37 10.69 -9.21 0.61
CA SER A 37 9.45 -9.04 1.36
C SER A 37 9.65 -9.37 2.83
N ILE A 38 9.10 -8.53 3.71
CA ILE A 38 9.05 -8.81 5.14
C ILE A 38 7.91 -9.82 5.36
N LYS A 39 8.25 -11.02 5.84
CA LYS A 39 7.26 -12.05 6.14
C LYS A 39 6.72 -11.93 7.55
N LYS A 40 7.53 -11.44 8.48
CA LYS A 40 7.14 -11.36 9.89
C LYS A 40 7.99 -10.35 10.65
N ILE A 41 7.38 -9.65 11.60
CA ILE A 41 8.07 -8.86 12.61
C ILE A 41 7.62 -9.34 13.99
N GLU A 42 8.59 -9.61 14.87
CA GLU A 42 8.34 -10.07 16.23
C GLU A 42 9.18 -9.25 17.21
N THR A 43 8.56 -8.68 18.23
CA THR A 43 9.26 -8.00 19.31
C THR A 43 9.10 -8.79 20.59
N ASP A 44 10.21 -9.37 21.07
CA ASP A 44 10.25 -10.15 22.31
C ASP A 44 10.76 -9.31 23.50
N LYS A 45 11.28 -9.97 24.55
CA LYS A 45 11.81 -9.29 25.73
C LYS A 45 13.15 -8.58 25.48
N GLN A 46 13.94 -9.06 24.52
CA GLN A 46 15.32 -8.64 24.27
C GLN A 46 15.51 -7.98 22.90
N PHE A 47 14.76 -8.41 21.88
CA PHE A 47 15.01 -8.07 20.49
C PHE A 47 13.73 -7.75 19.72
N THR A 48 13.92 -7.00 18.64
CA THR A 48 12.97 -6.96 17.52
C THR A 48 13.57 -7.76 16.37
N ILE A 49 12.81 -8.73 15.87
CA ILE A 49 13.23 -9.71 14.88
C ILE A 49 12.42 -9.46 13.62
N VAL A 50 13.12 -9.24 12.51
CA VAL A 50 12.52 -9.07 11.17
C VAL A 50 12.89 -10.28 10.34
N SER A 51 11.88 -11.03 9.89
CA SER A 51 12.03 -12.18 8.99
C SER A 51 11.76 -11.73 7.56
N ILE A 52 12.75 -11.92 6.67
CA ILE A 52 12.72 -11.45 5.28
C ILE A 52 12.87 -12.64 4.34
N GLU A 53 12.10 -12.62 3.25
CA GLU A 53 12.28 -13.50 2.08
C GLU A 53 12.81 -12.65 0.92
N TYR A 54 13.99 -13.01 0.43
CA TYR A 54 14.56 -12.51 -0.82
C TYR A 54 14.29 -13.50 -1.95
N THR A 55 13.87 -13.03 -3.11
CA THR A 55 13.65 -13.84 -4.32
C THR A 55 14.62 -13.40 -5.42
N ALA A 56 15.45 -14.32 -5.89
CA ALA A 56 16.38 -14.06 -6.99
C ALA A 56 15.62 -13.78 -8.29
N ASN A 57 15.73 -12.56 -8.83
CA ASN A 57 15.11 -12.25 -10.13
C ASN A 57 15.81 -12.95 -11.30
N ASN A 58 17.12 -13.18 -11.19
CA ASN A 58 17.93 -13.79 -12.23
C ASN A 58 18.87 -14.86 -11.65
N PRO A 59 19.33 -15.83 -12.45
CA PRO A 59 20.42 -16.72 -12.06
C PRO A 59 21.67 -15.90 -11.71
N GLY A 60 22.35 -16.22 -10.61
CA GLY A 60 23.52 -15.47 -10.17
C GLY A 60 23.20 -14.18 -9.39
N SER A 61 21.92 -13.88 -9.14
CA SER A 61 21.54 -12.85 -8.16
C SER A 61 22.26 -13.08 -6.84
N TRP A 62 22.75 -12.01 -6.23
CA TRP A 62 23.46 -12.08 -4.97
C TRP A 62 22.81 -11.13 -3.97
N VAL A 63 22.93 -11.51 -2.70
CA VAL A 63 22.37 -10.78 -1.58
C VAL A 63 23.39 -10.72 -0.45
N GLN A 64 23.43 -9.58 0.25
CA GLN A 64 24.33 -9.30 1.37
C GLN A 64 23.66 -8.29 2.30
N LEU A 65 24.06 -8.26 3.57
CA LEU A 65 23.56 -7.34 4.58
C LEU A 65 24.69 -6.48 5.16
N ASN A 66 24.42 -5.18 5.33
CA ASN A 66 25.27 -4.24 6.05
C ASN A 66 24.88 -4.17 7.54
N LYS A 67 25.87 -4.14 8.43
CA LYS A 67 25.69 -4.03 9.90
C LYS A 67 25.18 -2.67 10.36
N GLU A 68 25.25 -1.66 9.50
CA GLU A 68 24.75 -0.31 9.78
C GLU A 68 23.21 -0.22 9.71
N ILE A 69 22.52 -1.32 9.37
CA ILE A 69 21.05 -1.36 9.34
C ILE A 69 20.45 -1.09 10.72
N PHE A 70 19.39 -0.29 10.75
CA PHE A 70 18.68 0.05 11.98
C PHE A 70 17.17 0.15 11.74
N ILE A 71 16.42 0.09 12.85
CA ILE A 71 15.00 0.43 12.87
C ILE A 71 14.83 1.86 13.40
N GLN A 72 13.93 2.62 12.80
CA GLN A 72 13.38 3.86 13.36
C GLN A 72 11.86 3.69 13.55
N THR A 73 11.29 4.28 14.59
CA THR A 73 9.87 4.11 14.94
C THR A 73 9.09 5.41 14.71
N ASP A 74 7.76 5.33 14.71
CA ASP A 74 6.87 6.50 14.68
C ASP A 74 6.91 7.38 15.94
N LEU A 75 7.56 6.91 17.01
CA LEU A 75 7.58 7.57 18.32
C LEU A 75 8.69 8.62 18.45
N ASN A 76 9.86 8.34 17.87
CA ASN A 76 11.06 9.16 17.99
C ASN A 76 12.06 8.87 16.86
N ASN A 77 13.08 9.72 16.74
CA ASN A 77 14.20 9.53 15.81
C ASN A 77 15.31 8.65 16.40
N GLU A 78 15.00 7.77 17.35
CA GLU A 78 15.99 6.85 17.92
C GLU A 78 16.28 5.71 16.94
N HIS A 79 17.56 5.37 16.81
CA HIS A 79 18.01 4.26 15.97
C HIS A 79 18.16 2.98 16.81
N TYR A 80 17.29 2.02 16.55
CA TYR A 80 17.32 0.69 17.12
C TYR A 80 18.23 -0.20 16.28
N ASN A 81 19.52 -0.17 16.61
CA ASN A 81 20.59 -0.76 15.80
C ASN A 81 20.52 -2.29 15.67
N TYR A 82 21.12 -2.79 14.60
CA TYR A 82 21.45 -4.19 14.37
C TYR A 82 22.20 -4.85 15.55
N ILE A 83 21.89 -6.12 15.80
CA ILE A 83 22.56 -6.98 16.79
C ILE A 83 23.18 -8.20 16.13
N LYS A 84 22.38 -8.96 15.36
CA LYS A 84 22.85 -10.15 14.63
C LYS A 84 21.91 -10.48 13.46
N SER A 85 22.32 -11.41 12.60
CA SER A 85 21.51 -11.95 11.52
C SER A 85 21.73 -13.45 11.36
N GLU A 86 20.77 -14.13 10.74
CA GLU A 86 20.80 -15.57 10.49
C GLU A 86 20.50 -15.84 9.01
N ASN A 87 21.30 -16.72 8.37
CA ASN A 87 21.13 -17.17 6.99
C ASN A 87 21.27 -16.09 5.88
N ILE A 88 22.10 -15.07 6.11
CA ILE A 88 22.48 -14.07 5.10
C ILE A 88 23.97 -13.73 5.22
N ALA A 89 24.62 -13.47 4.09
CA ALA A 89 26.01 -13.05 4.07
C ALA A 89 26.15 -11.58 4.53
N MET A 90 27.23 -11.27 5.24
CA MET A 90 27.53 -9.91 5.70
C MET A 90 28.59 -9.28 4.81
N VAL A 91 28.47 -7.99 4.51
CA VAL A 91 29.50 -7.24 3.75
C VAL A 91 30.89 -7.47 4.37
N PRO A 92 31.93 -7.81 3.56
CA PRO A 92 31.97 -7.80 2.09
C PRO A 92 31.56 -9.11 1.40
N GLU A 93 31.17 -10.13 2.15
CA GLU A 93 30.75 -11.43 1.59
C GLU A 93 29.37 -11.34 0.93
N LYS A 94 29.15 -12.21 -0.07
CA LYS A 94 27.92 -12.27 -0.85
C LYS A 94 27.37 -13.68 -0.87
N ARG A 95 26.06 -13.80 -0.72
CA ARG A 95 25.33 -15.05 -0.96
C ARG A 95 24.75 -15.02 -2.37
N THR A 96 25.31 -15.82 -3.27
CA THR A 96 24.77 -15.97 -4.64
C THR A 96 23.72 -17.08 -4.68
N LEU A 97 22.62 -16.82 -5.36
CA LEU A 97 21.58 -17.80 -5.68
C LEU A 97 21.75 -18.25 -7.14
N ALA A 98 21.62 -19.55 -7.37
CA ALA A 98 21.96 -20.16 -8.65
C ALA A 98 20.84 -20.02 -9.67
N LYS A 99 19.58 -19.97 -9.23
CA LYS A 99 18.41 -19.99 -10.11
C LYS A 99 17.55 -18.73 -9.95
N ALA A 100 16.93 -18.28 -11.05
CA ALA A 100 15.83 -17.32 -10.97
C ALA A 100 14.64 -17.94 -10.22
N GLY A 101 13.96 -17.13 -9.42
CA GLY A 101 12.89 -17.54 -8.51
C GLY A 101 13.37 -18.27 -7.26
N GLU A 102 14.68 -18.51 -7.10
CA GLU A 102 15.23 -19.11 -5.87
C GLU A 102 15.03 -18.14 -4.70
N LYS A 103 14.58 -18.69 -3.56
CA LYS A 103 14.23 -17.90 -2.37
C LYS A 103 15.27 -18.10 -1.27
N LEU A 104 15.68 -17.01 -0.63
CA LEU A 104 16.47 -17.02 0.60
C LEU A 104 15.65 -16.40 1.73
N ASN A 105 15.41 -17.18 2.78
CA ASN A 105 14.77 -16.70 4.00
C ASN A 105 15.85 -16.41 5.05
N PHE A 106 15.85 -15.21 5.61
CA PHE A 106 16.82 -14.81 6.62
C PHE A 106 16.18 -13.95 7.71
N LYS A 107 16.86 -13.82 8.83
CA LYS A 107 16.40 -13.03 9.98
C LYS A 107 17.41 -11.96 10.33
N ILE A 108 16.91 -10.80 10.72
CA ILE A 108 17.71 -9.71 11.28
C ILE A 108 17.18 -9.39 12.68
N TYR A 109 18.09 -9.30 13.63
CA TYR A 109 17.81 -8.99 15.03
C TYR A 109 18.29 -7.58 15.32
N PHE A 110 17.40 -6.77 15.87
CA PHE A 110 17.63 -5.39 16.27
C PHE A 110 17.45 -5.22 17.77
N LYS A 111 17.94 -4.10 18.30
CA LYS A 111 17.52 -3.62 19.62
C LYS A 111 16.00 -3.59 19.70
N LYS A 112 15.47 -4.00 20.86
CA LYS A 112 14.03 -4.01 21.13
C LYS A 112 13.44 -2.61 20.94
N ILE A 113 12.39 -2.52 20.12
CA ILE A 113 11.57 -1.32 19.98
C ILE A 113 10.48 -1.25 21.07
N PRO A 114 9.94 -0.05 21.38
CA PRO A 114 8.83 0.11 22.30
C PRO A 114 7.57 -0.57 21.75
N ALA A 115 6.83 -1.28 22.61
CA ALA A 115 5.59 -1.97 22.21
C ALA A 115 4.45 -1.00 21.82
N THR A 116 4.63 0.29 22.07
CA THR A 116 3.69 1.35 21.68
C THR A 116 3.89 1.81 20.24
N ALA A 117 4.96 1.39 19.56
CA ALA A 117 5.24 1.74 18.17
C ALA A 117 4.18 1.11 17.25
N LYS A 118 3.69 1.90 16.29
CA LYS A 118 2.65 1.48 15.33
C LYS A 118 3.22 1.23 13.95
N SER A 119 4.30 1.91 13.61
CA SER A 119 5.03 1.67 12.38
C SER A 119 6.53 1.83 12.58
N ILE A 120 7.28 1.22 11.67
CA ILE A 120 8.73 1.30 11.65
C ILE A 120 9.25 1.54 10.23
N ASP A 121 10.38 2.24 10.18
CA ASP A 121 11.27 2.22 9.04
C ASP A 121 12.42 1.26 9.33
N ILE A 122 12.77 0.44 8.36
CA ILE A 122 13.97 -0.39 8.39
C ILE A 122 14.91 0.23 7.36
N ILE A 123 16.06 0.74 7.79
CA ILE A 123 16.96 1.51 6.95
C ILE A 123 18.34 0.85 7.00
N GLU A 124 18.77 0.26 5.89
CA GLU A 124 20.12 -0.27 5.73
C GLU A 124 21.11 0.82 5.32
N ARG A 125 20.69 1.73 4.43
CA ARG A 125 21.48 2.89 4.02
C ARG A 125 20.60 3.95 3.36
N ALA A 126 20.63 5.17 3.90
CA ALA A 126 20.00 6.32 3.27
C ALA A 126 20.81 6.84 2.07
N GLY A 127 20.15 7.29 1.01
CA GLY A 127 20.76 8.07 -0.09
C GLY A 127 20.50 7.55 -1.50
N VAL A 128 20.83 8.40 -2.49
CA VAL A 128 20.59 8.13 -3.92
C VAL A 128 21.60 7.10 -4.45
N GLN A 129 21.06 6.08 -5.09
CA GLN A 129 21.78 4.97 -5.72
C GLN A 129 22.75 5.50 -6.78
N LYS A 130 24.03 5.09 -6.74
CA LYS A 130 24.98 5.39 -7.82
C LYS A 130 25.22 4.22 -8.79
N ASN A 131 24.89 2.98 -8.38
CA ASN A 131 25.36 1.77 -9.08
C ASN A 131 24.27 0.69 -9.30
N GLY A 132 22.98 1.02 -9.20
CA GLY A 132 21.90 0.03 -9.37
C GLY A 132 21.82 -1.06 -8.30
N ILE A 133 22.51 -0.88 -7.18
CA ILE A 133 22.42 -1.74 -6.00
C ILE A 133 21.28 -1.20 -5.13
N THR A 134 20.31 -2.05 -4.83
CA THR A 134 19.23 -1.76 -3.87
C THR A 134 19.68 -2.16 -2.47
N PHE A 135 19.18 -1.45 -1.47
CA PHE A 135 19.40 -1.72 -0.05
C PHE A 135 18.08 -2.19 0.58
N PHE A 136 18.17 -2.86 1.72
CA PHE A 136 17.02 -3.27 2.52
C PHE A 136 16.40 -2.08 3.27
N ASN A 137 15.87 -1.14 2.50
CA ASN A 137 15.10 -0.02 3.01
C ASN A 137 13.61 -0.30 2.84
N PHE A 138 12.88 -0.33 3.95
CA PHE A 138 11.43 -0.50 4.02
C PHE A 138 10.87 0.65 4.85
N TYR A 139 9.92 1.39 4.29
CA TYR A 139 9.39 2.61 4.89
C TYR A 139 7.93 2.43 5.29
N ASN A 140 7.59 2.99 6.45
CA ASN A 140 6.30 2.95 7.11
C ASN A 140 5.70 1.54 7.14
N VAL A 141 6.49 0.57 7.59
CA VAL A 141 6.06 -0.81 7.79
C VAL A 141 5.12 -0.84 8.99
N SER A 142 3.87 -1.25 8.77
CA SER A 142 2.89 -1.31 9.84
C SER A 142 3.20 -2.45 10.81
N LEU A 143 3.07 -2.19 12.10
CA LEU A 143 3.13 -3.19 13.16
C LEU A 143 1.74 -3.62 13.65
N THR A 144 0.68 -3.09 13.04
CA THR A 144 -0.72 -3.33 13.42
C THR A 144 -1.58 -3.83 12.26
N GLN A 145 -1.14 -3.64 11.01
CA GLN A 145 -1.89 -3.99 9.80
C GLN A 145 -1.11 -5.01 8.95
N SER A 146 -1.73 -6.16 8.70
CA SER A 146 -1.23 -7.19 7.78
C SER A 146 -1.88 -7.06 6.41
N VAL A 147 -1.15 -7.47 5.37
CA VAL A 147 -1.71 -7.71 4.03
C VAL A 147 -2.21 -9.16 3.99
N PRO A 148 -3.46 -9.43 3.57
CA PRO A 148 -3.90 -10.79 3.32
C PRO A 148 -2.98 -11.46 2.29
N GLU A 149 -2.55 -12.70 2.52
CA GLU A 149 -1.92 -13.46 1.44
C GLU A 149 -2.95 -13.60 0.31
N GLU A 150 -2.70 -12.98 -0.84
CA GLU A 150 -3.53 -13.22 -2.01
C GLU A 150 -3.43 -14.71 -2.35
N THR A 151 -4.47 -15.47 -2.02
CA THR A 151 -4.72 -16.77 -2.63
C THR A 151 -4.79 -16.54 -4.12
N THR A 152 -3.71 -16.86 -4.83
CA THR A 152 -3.65 -16.94 -6.29
C THR A 152 -4.60 -18.03 -6.75
N THR A 153 -5.90 -17.74 -6.72
CA THR A 153 -6.90 -18.50 -7.44
C THR A 153 -6.78 -18.02 -8.85
N SER A 154 -5.95 -18.69 -9.65
CA SER A 154 -5.99 -18.55 -11.11
C SER A 154 -7.38 -18.97 -11.56
N VAL A 155 -8.33 -18.04 -11.57
CA VAL A 155 -9.62 -18.24 -12.23
C VAL A 155 -9.30 -18.33 -13.71
N LYS A 156 -9.30 -19.55 -14.21
CA LYS A 156 -9.28 -19.83 -15.64
C LYS A 156 -10.59 -19.27 -16.19
N VAL A 157 -10.59 -18.04 -16.68
CA VAL A 157 -11.76 -17.41 -17.31
C VAL A 157 -11.97 -18.12 -18.65
N THR A 158 -12.77 -19.18 -18.63
CA THR A 158 -13.38 -19.73 -19.84
C THR A 158 -14.55 -18.84 -20.23
N GLU A 159 -14.44 -18.24 -21.42
CA GLU A 159 -15.52 -17.63 -22.22
C GLU A 159 -16.37 -16.55 -21.54
N VAL A 160 -16.02 -15.29 -21.80
CA VAL A 160 -16.94 -14.16 -21.60
C VAL A 160 -17.92 -14.15 -22.77
N VAL A 161 -19.09 -14.77 -22.59
CA VAL A 161 -20.23 -14.54 -23.48
C VAL A 161 -20.73 -13.12 -23.19
N LEU A 162 -20.55 -12.22 -24.16
CA LEU A 162 -21.12 -10.87 -24.14
C LEU A 162 -22.64 -10.97 -24.22
N VAL A 163 -23.31 -10.93 -23.07
CA VAL A 163 -24.76 -10.71 -23.05
C VAL A 163 -24.99 -9.23 -23.34
N PRO A 164 -25.77 -8.88 -24.37
CA PRO A 164 -26.05 -7.49 -24.68
C PRO A 164 -26.78 -6.80 -23.51
N PRO A 165 -26.55 -5.48 -23.31
CA PRO A 165 -27.16 -4.75 -22.21
C PRO A 165 -28.69 -4.79 -22.30
N PRO A 166 -29.40 -4.89 -21.15
CA PRO A 166 -30.84 -4.91 -21.14
C PRO A 166 -31.41 -3.61 -21.70
N PRO A 167 -32.53 -3.67 -22.46
CA PRO A 167 -33.13 -2.50 -23.07
C PRO A 167 -33.61 -1.51 -22.00
N VAL A 168 -33.28 -0.23 -22.23
CA VAL A 168 -33.71 0.90 -21.40
C VAL A 168 -35.25 0.99 -21.47
N PRO A 169 -35.97 1.04 -20.34
CA PRO A 169 -37.41 1.25 -20.35
C PRO A 169 -37.74 2.65 -20.89
N GLN A 170 -38.41 2.69 -22.05
CA GLN A 170 -39.08 3.89 -22.55
C GLN A 170 -40.34 4.15 -21.70
N ASN A 171 -40.20 4.88 -20.60
CA ASN A 171 -41.36 5.45 -19.93
C ASN A 171 -41.69 6.80 -20.59
N GLY A 172 -42.71 6.76 -21.44
CA GLY A 172 -43.33 7.94 -22.03
C GLY A 172 -43.99 8.80 -20.96
N TYR A 173 -43.67 10.10 -20.96
CA TYR A 173 -44.47 11.10 -20.27
C TYR A 173 -45.37 11.78 -21.28
N THR A 174 -46.63 11.33 -21.28
CA THR A 174 -47.76 12.07 -21.83
C THR A 174 -47.94 13.37 -21.05
N THR A 175 -47.90 14.48 -21.77
CA THR A 175 -48.38 15.79 -21.32
C THR A 175 -49.88 15.75 -21.04
N THR A 176 -50.27 15.86 -19.78
CA THR A 176 -51.63 16.29 -19.43
C THR A 176 -51.60 17.21 -18.21
N THR A 177 -51.93 18.46 -18.51
CA THR A 177 -52.18 19.60 -17.64
C THR A 177 -53.35 19.35 -16.69
N THR A 178 -53.10 19.32 -15.37
CA THR A 178 -54.05 19.87 -14.38
C THR A 178 -53.33 20.21 -13.07
N MET A 179 -53.17 21.50 -12.79
CA MET A 179 -52.88 22.01 -11.45
C MET A 179 -54.19 22.30 -10.71
N PRO A 180 -54.25 22.05 -9.40
CA PRO A 180 -54.94 22.95 -8.48
C PRO A 180 -53.95 23.64 -7.55
N ASN A 181 -54.14 24.95 -7.44
CA ASN A 181 -53.41 25.90 -6.59
C ASN A 181 -53.29 25.46 -5.12
N GLN A 182 -52.10 25.55 -4.55
CA GLN A 182 -51.91 25.77 -3.10
C GLN A 182 -50.60 26.55 -2.84
N PRO A 183 -50.57 27.51 -1.90
CA PRO A 183 -49.57 28.58 -1.92
C PRO A 183 -48.23 28.19 -1.28
N SER A 184 -47.18 28.62 -1.99
CA SER A 184 -45.84 29.04 -1.54
C SER A 184 -45.38 28.62 -0.14
N ASP A 185 -44.51 27.62 -0.09
CA ASP A 185 -43.35 27.67 0.81
C ASP A 185 -42.11 27.12 0.07
N GLY A 186 -41.46 28.01 -0.67
CA GLY A 186 -40.54 27.73 -1.78
C GLY A 186 -39.12 27.32 -1.40
N THR A 187 -38.93 26.57 -0.31
CA THR A 187 -37.58 26.17 0.15
C THR A 187 -37.34 24.66 0.28
N ASN A 188 -38.37 23.81 0.23
CA ASN A 188 -38.23 22.37 0.54
C ASN A 188 -38.28 21.41 -0.66
N GLU A 189 -38.74 21.83 -1.84
CA GLU A 189 -38.87 20.92 -3.00
C GLU A 189 -37.51 20.62 -3.67
N MET A 190 -36.60 21.58 -3.72
CA MET A 190 -35.26 21.40 -4.31
C MET A 190 -34.36 20.52 -3.42
N ALA A 191 -34.54 20.60 -2.09
CA ALA A 191 -33.81 19.77 -1.14
C ALA A 191 -34.24 18.28 -1.23
N ASN A 192 -35.53 18.01 -1.42
CA ASN A 192 -36.02 16.64 -1.62
C ASN A 192 -35.56 16.06 -2.97
N ALA A 193 -35.52 16.89 -4.02
CA ALA A 193 -34.98 16.47 -5.32
C ALA A 193 -33.47 16.14 -5.27
N MET A 194 -32.68 16.94 -4.52
CA MET A 194 -31.25 16.66 -4.33
C MET A 194 -30.99 15.40 -3.50
N ASN A 195 -31.80 15.14 -2.46
CA ASN A 195 -31.67 13.93 -1.64
C ASN A 195 -31.95 12.64 -2.42
N MET A 196 -32.85 12.67 -3.40
CA MET A 196 -33.10 11.51 -4.27
C MET A 196 -32.03 11.30 -5.34
N MET A 197 -31.31 12.36 -5.73
CA MET A 197 -30.24 12.30 -6.73
C MET A 197 -28.89 11.85 -6.14
N GLY A 198 -28.66 12.06 -4.84
CA GLY A 198 -27.41 11.68 -4.16
C GLY A 198 -26.99 10.21 -4.36
N PRO A 199 -27.88 9.22 -4.12
CA PRO A 199 -27.58 7.81 -4.36
C PRO A 199 -27.28 7.49 -5.83
N MET A 200 -27.91 8.20 -6.77
CA MET A 200 -27.70 8.02 -8.21
C MET A 200 -26.31 8.53 -8.63
N TYR A 201 -25.92 9.72 -8.16
CA TYR A 201 -24.58 10.27 -8.38
C TYR A 201 -23.50 9.39 -7.76
N THR A 202 -23.76 8.86 -6.55
CA THR A 202 -22.82 7.96 -5.88
C THR A 202 -22.60 6.70 -6.72
N LYS A 203 -23.67 6.05 -7.19
CA LYS A 203 -23.55 4.85 -8.04
C LYS A 203 -22.87 5.14 -9.39
N MET A 204 -23.11 6.30 -9.98
CA MET A 204 -22.43 6.72 -11.20
C MET A 204 -20.94 6.95 -10.96
N ALA A 205 -20.57 7.61 -9.86
CA ALA A 205 -19.17 7.86 -9.50
C ALA A 205 -18.44 6.54 -9.18
N THR A 206 -19.06 5.65 -8.40
CA THR A 206 -18.52 4.32 -8.09
C THR A 206 -18.33 3.49 -9.37
N SER A 207 -19.34 3.43 -10.25
CA SER A 207 -19.25 2.72 -11.52
C SER A 207 -18.11 3.25 -12.41
N MET A 208 -17.91 4.57 -12.44
CA MET A 208 -16.82 5.17 -13.19
C MET A 208 -15.44 4.83 -12.59
N LEU A 209 -15.30 4.85 -11.27
CA LEU A 209 -14.07 4.45 -10.59
C LEU A 209 -13.77 2.97 -10.78
N ASP A 210 -14.80 2.12 -10.67
CA ASP A 210 -14.67 0.68 -10.88
C ASP A 210 -14.30 0.35 -12.33
N ALA A 211 -14.85 1.07 -13.30
CA ALA A 211 -14.50 0.93 -14.71
C ALA A 211 -13.04 1.37 -14.98
N GLN A 212 -12.58 2.46 -14.36
CA GLN A 212 -11.18 2.89 -14.45
C GLN A 212 -10.25 1.86 -13.80
N LEU A 213 -10.58 1.40 -12.59
CA LEU A 213 -9.80 0.39 -11.88
C LEU A 213 -9.72 -0.91 -12.69
N SER A 214 -10.86 -1.37 -13.23
CA SER A 214 -10.93 -2.56 -14.06
C SER A 214 -10.12 -2.41 -15.36
N TYR A 215 -10.10 -1.22 -15.96
CA TYR A 215 -9.28 -0.93 -17.14
C TYR A 215 -7.78 -1.06 -16.84
N TYR A 216 -7.32 -0.52 -15.70
CA TYR A 216 -5.91 -0.62 -15.31
C TYR A 216 -5.50 -2.01 -14.81
N GLN A 217 -6.44 -2.80 -14.28
CA GLN A 217 -6.22 -4.18 -13.87
C GLN A 217 -6.08 -5.16 -15.05
N GLN A 218 -6.41 -4.74 -16.28
CA GLN A 218 -6.21 -5.58 -17.45
C GLN A 218 -4.72 -5.89 -17.66
N PRO A 219 -4.36 -7.17 -17.91
CA PRO A 219 -2.97 -7.56 -18.15
C PRO A 219 -2.35 -6.73 -19.27
N GLY A 220 -1.21 -6.08 -18.99
CA GLY A 220 -0.48 -5.27 -19.96
C GLY A 220 -0.89 -3.79 -20.05
N LYS A 221 -2.02 -3.37 -19.46
CA LYS A 221 -2.42 -1.94 -19.51
C LYS A 221 -1.53 -1.03 -18.69
N ILE A 222 -1.05 -1.50 -17.54
CA ILE A 222 -0.01 -0.77 -16.78
C ILE A 222 1.27 -0.61 -17.61
N ALA A 223 1.65 -1.60 -18.41
CA ALA A 223 2.83 -1.52 -19.28
C ALA A 223 2.62 -0.54 -20.44
N GLU A 224 1.41 -0.48 -21.03
CA GLU A 224 1.05 0.53 -22.03
C GLU A 224 1.10 1.96 -21.44
N VAL A 225 0.56 2.15 -20.23
CA VAL A 225 0.56 3.44 -19.52
C VAL A 225 2.00 3.85 -19.18
N ALA A 226 2.82 2.94 -18.67
CA ALA A 226 4.23 3.21 -18.40
C ALA A 226 5.00 3.57 -19.68
N LYS A 227 4.73 2.90 -20.80
CA LYS A 227 5.31 3.22 -22.11
C LYS A 227 4.91 4.62 -22.58
N LEU A 228 3.64 4.99 -22.43
CA LEU A 228 3.13 6.32 -22.77
C LEU A 228 3.79 7.42 -21.91
N ILE A 229 3.85 7.23 -20.59
CA ILE A 229 4.49 8.17 -19.66
C ILE A 229 5.98 8.31 -20.00
N SER A 230 6.66 7.20 -20.30
CA SER A 230 8.07 7.22 -20.69
C SER A 230 8.31 7.98 -22.00
N GLN A 231 7.42 7.84 -22.99
CA GLN A 231 7.50 8.57 -24.25
C GLN A 231 7.24 10.06 -24.05
N TYR A 232 6.23 10.40 -23.25
CA TYR A 232 5.88 11.78 -22.92
C TYR A 232 6.99 12.49 -22.14
N TYR A 233 7.56 11.82 -21.14
CA TYR A 233 8.74 12.28 -20.39
C TYR A 233 9.92 12.56 -21.32
N SER A 234 10.20 11.65 -22.25
CA SER A 234 11.31 11.79 -23.22
C SER A 234 11.08 12.96 -24.18
N ALA A 235 9.84 13.19 -24.60
CA ALA A 235 9.47 14.33 -25.44
C ALA A 235 9.66 15.65 -24.68
N LEU A 236 9.18 15.76 -23.44
CA LEU A 236 9.33 16.98 -22.64
C LEU A 236 10.80 17.32 -22.37
N LYS A 237 11.65 16.32 -22.09
CA LYS A 237 13.10 16.58 -21.96
C LYS A 237 13.75 17.07 -23.25
N LYS A 238 13.27 16.61 -24.41
CA LYS A 238 13.77 17.05 -25.71
C LYS A 238 13.43 18.52 -26.00
N GLU A 239 12.29 18.98 -25.49
CA GLU A 239 11.86 20.39 -25.57
C GLU A 239 12.52 21.30 -24.51
N GLY A 240 13.47 20.78 -23.73
CA GLY A 240 14.29 21.58 -22.80
C GLY A 240 13.71 21.74 -21.41
N PHE A 241 12.63 21.02 -21.06
CA PHE A 241 12.10 21.02 -19.70
C PHE A 241 13.06 20.35 -18.72
N THR A 242 13.20 20.94 -17.53
CA THR A 242 14.02 20.37 -16.46
C THR A 242 13.32 19.14 -15.86
N HIS A 243 14.08 18.26 -15.18
CA HIS A 243 13.52 17.07 -14.55
C HIS A 243 12.34 17.42 -13.63
N ASP A 244 12.49 18.47 -12.82
CA ASP A 244 11.48 18.90 -11.86
C ASP A 244 10.24 19.47 -12.54
N ASP A 245 10.41 20.21 -13.64
CA ASP A 245 9.28 20.70 -14.45
C ASP A 245 8.51 19.54 -15.09
N VAL A 246 9.21 18.52 -15.58
CA VAL A 246 8.58 17.35 -16.20
C VAL A 246 7.79 16.54 -15.17
N ILE A 247 8.36 16.30 -13.98
CA ILE A 247 7.63 15.61 -12.90
C ILE A 247 6.42 16.44 -12.48
N LYS A 248 6.56 17.76 -12.35
CA LYS A 248 5.46 18.65 -12.03
C LYS A 248 4.37 18.62 -13.11
N ILE A 249 4.71 18.63 -14.39
CA ILE A 249 3.74 18.53 -15.51
C ILE A 249 3.01 17.18 -15.49
N ILE A 250 3.75 16.07 -15.37
CA ILE A 250 3.18 14.72 -15.36
C ILE A 250 2.28 14.49 -14.13
N THR A 251 2.58 15.12 -13.00
CA THR A 251 1.80 14.95 -11.76
C THR A 251 0.68 15.96 -11.58
N SER A 252 0.80 17.16 -12.17
CA SER A 252 -0.19 18.25 -12.03
C SER A 252 -1.30 18.19 -13.06
N GLU A 253 -1.04 17.64 -14.24
CA GLU A 253 -2.11 17.13 -15.08
C GLU A 253 -2.51 15.77 -14.53
N SER A 254 -3.60 15.71 -13.76
CA SER A 254 -4.33 14.45 -13.67
C SER A 254 -4.72 14.08 -15.10
N TRP A 255 -4.15 13.00 -15.63
CA TRP A 255 -4.50 12.41 -16.93
C TRP A 255 -5.94 11.87 -16.92
N LEU A 256 -6.58 11.93 -15.74
CA LEU A 256 -8.00 11.75 -15.53
C LEU A 256 -8.74 13.03 -15.97
N PRO A 257 -9.72 12.93 -16.89
CA PRO A 257 -10.51 14.09 -17.28
C PRO A 257 -11.14 14.71 -16.03
N LYS A 258 -10.80 15.97 -15.77
CA LYS A 258 -11.43 16.76 -14.71
C LYS A 258 -12.93 16.86 -15.05
N LEU A 259 -13.76 16.20 -14.25
CA LEU A 259 -15.18 16.51 -14.18
C LEU A 259 -15.29 17.89 -13.51
N SER A 260 -15.22 18.94 -14.32
CA SER A 260 -15.65 20.27 -13.89
C SER A 260 -17.17 20.30 -13.93
N PRO A 261 -17.87 20.50 -12.80
CA PRO A 261 -19.24 20.98 -12.85
C PRO A 261 -19.15 22.47 -13.21
N THR A 262 -19.23 22.77 -14.50
CA THR A 262 -19.41 24.15 -14.96
C THR A 262 -20.83 24.62 -14.60
N GLY A 263 -20.90 25.68 -13.80
CA GLY A 263 -22.09 26.53 -13.61
C GLY A 263 -22.54 26.58 -12.14
N GLY A 264 -22.47 27.69 -11.42
CA GLY A 264 -22.24 29.06 -11.84
C GLY A 264 -21.92 29.98 -10.66
N LYS A 265 -21.56 31.20 -11.03
CA LYS A 265 -21.43 32.36 -10.15
C LYS A 265 -22.75 32.74 -9.51
#